data_AF-C7QAD0-F1
#
_entry.id   AF-C7QAD0-F1
#
_cell.length_a   1.000
_cell.length_b   1.000
_cell.length_c   1.000
_cell.angle_alpha   90.00
_cell.angle_beta   90.00
_cell.angle_gamma   90.00
#
_symmetry.space_group_name_H-M   'P 1'
#
loop_
_entity.id
_entity.type
_entity.pdbx_description
1 polymer ?
#
loop_
_entity_poly.entity_id
_entity_poly.type
_entity_poly.pdbx_seq_one_letter_code
_entity_poly.pdbx_strand_id
1 'polypeptide(L)'
;MDRRRIQGSLLTGGTESTVRGVCNRTDSPLEGSILVAPSLEAGLYDAIVAASAVVCSSGGRTGHMQSICRGRGIPVLRIDHDDLADLAGEVTLHLDSESITIGPALSAHAPEAGTEAPSLQNLGSACAVIADLRDIDTINACGPGAAQVESFFIREEFLCLAAGLSPLDAFGGGPTDVTGYGKAVADRLCMFVDALLPSQRIVLRMLDLRSDHAASVTERAPITIEPNPELGLHGARWLLGSAAYRDALHAVLGALHDQLGDAARRVHLSVPFLTDAEEFTQVMDHLQLPEEVPVAAFIETPAAVHAAEALCAAGASELFLGTKDLAQFYLAADRNNHLVAESYQTRHPAVLDGLDRVITAARTAGTPVRVFALHADLKHYLDRLPTPDGYMMCTAELERMILQSR
;
A
#
# COMPACT_ATOMS: atom_id res chain seq x y z
N MET A 1 -15.57 -39.45 8.34
CA MET A 1 -14.52 -38.76 7.57
C MET A 1 -13.82 -37.85 8.54
N ASP A 2 -12.54 -38.09 8.77
CA ASP A 2 -11.75 -37.37 9.76
C ASP A 2 -11.66 -35.89 9.37
N ARG A 3 -12.04 -35.02 10.29
CA ARG A 3 -11.95 -33.57 10.11
C ARG A 3 -10.52 -33.17 10.38
N ARG A 4 -9.76 -32.86 9.33
CA ARG A 4 -8.42 -32.29 9.49
C ARG A 4 -8.55 -30.79 9.71
N ARG A 5 -8.00 -30.33 10.83
CA ARG A 5 -7.84 -28.91 11.15
C ARG A 5 -6.39 -28.53 10.95
N ILE A 6 -6.13 -27.53 10.13
CA ILE A 6 -4.80 -26.98 9.85
C ILE A 6 -4.66 -25.67 10.64
N GLN A 7 -3.56 -25.51 11.36
CA GLN A 7 -3.25 -24.26 12.06
C GLN A 7 -2.50 -23.31 11.12
N GLY A 8 -2.68 -22.01 11.34
CA GLY A 8 -2.03 -20.98 10.55
C GLY A 8 -1.71 -19.73 11.35
N SER A 9 -1.38 -18.67 10.62
CA SER A 9 -1.11 -17.34 11.14
C SER A 9 -1.87 -16.30 10.31
N LEU A 10 -2.68 -15.47 10.94
CA LEU A 10 -3.47 -14.45 10.23
C LEU A 10 -2.58 -13.27 9.79
N LEU A 11 -2.41 -13.08 8.48
CA LEU A 11 -1.64 -11.99 7.91
C LEU A 11 -2.48 -10.73 7.66
N THR A 12 -3.72 -10.92 7.19
CA THR A 12 -4.72 -9.86 6.99
C THR A 12 -6.07 -10.35 7.50
N GLY A 13 -6.83 -9.48 8.19
CA GLY A 13 -8.15 -9.81 8.71
C GLY A 13 -9.28 -9.50 7.73
N GLY A 14 -10.38 -10.26 7.87
CA GLY A 14 -11.64 -10.05 7.13
C GLY A 14 -12.68 -9.31 7.96
N THR A 15 -13.86 -9.08 7.38
CA THR A 15 -15.05 -8.58 8.09
C THR A 15 -15.83 -9.69 8.79
N GLU A 16 -15.68 -10.92 8.32
CA GLU A 16 -16.34 -12.11 8.86
C GLU A 16 -15.36 -12.92 9.72
N SER A 17 -15.84 -13.56 10.78
CA SER A 17 -15.01 -14.48 11.60
C SER A 17 -14.72 -15.80 10.90
N THR A 18 -15.53 -16.15 9.90
CA THR A 18 -15.44 -17.40 9.16
C THR A 18 -15.68 -17.15 7.68
N VAL A 19 -14.79 -17.64 6.81
CA VAL A 19 -14.95 -17.57 5.35
C VAL A 19 -14.97 -18.98 4.77
N ARG A 20 -15.95 -19.28 3.91
CA ARG A 20 -16.10 -20.60 3.27
C ARG A 20 -16.05 -20.45 1.76
N GLY A 21 -15.32 -21.34 1.10
CA GLY A 21 -15.25 -21.36 -0.35
C GLY A 21 -14.51 -22.57 -0.89
N VAL A 22 -14.56 -22.74 -2.22
CA VAL A 22 -13.81 -23.77 -2.93
C VAL A 22 -12.38 -23.28 -3.17
N CYS A 23 -11.40 -24.16 -2.97
CA CYS A 23 -9.99 -23.85 -3.22
C CYS A 23 -9.76 -23.60 -4.72
N ASN A 24 -9.24 -22.43 -5.06
CA ASN A 24 -8.69 -22.08 -6.35
C ASN A 24 -7.16 -22.13 -6.27
N ARG A 25 -6.52 -22.96 -7.11
CA ARG A 25 -5.05 -23.08 -7.18
C ARG A 25 -4.47 -22.52 -8.47
N THR A 26 -5.30 -21.83 -9.26
CA THR A 26 -4.93 -21.26 -10.54
C THR A 26 -4.72 -19.75 -10.39
N ASP A 27 -4.01 -19.16 -11.35
CA ASP A 27 -3.89 -17.72 -11.53
C ASP A 27 -5.16 -17.08 -12.13
N SER A 28 -6.11 -17.91 -12.56
CA SER A 28 -7.36 -17.45 -13.16
C SER A 28 -8.37 -17.03 -12.08
N PRO A 29 -9.07 -15.89 -12.27
CA PRO A 29 -10.04 -15.40 -11.30
C PRO A 29 -11.23 -16.33 -11.16
N LEU A 30 -11.58 -16.65 -9.90
CA LEU A 30 -12.77 -17.43 -9.55
C LEU A 30 -13.50 -16.75 -8.40
N GLU A 31 -14.65 -16.16 -8.68
CA GLU A 31 -15.43 -15.38 -7.71
C GLU A 31 -15.82 -16.21 -6.48
N GLY A 32 -15.59 -15.64 -5.29
CA GLY A 32 -15.97 -16.26 -4.01
C GLY A 32 -15.10 -17.45 -3.59
N SER A 33 -14.07 -17.79 -4.36
CA SER A 33 -13.15 -18.89 -4.05
C SER A 33 -12.14 -18.55 -2.94
N ILE A 34 -11.51 -19.59 -2.40
CA ILE A 34 -10.34 -19.46 -1.53
C ILE A 34 -9.11 -19.63 -2.42
N LEU A 35 -8.37 -18.55 -2.69
CA LEU A 35 -7.12 -18.66 -3.46
C LEU A 35 -6.05 -19.34 -2.61
N VAL A 36 -5.41 -20.38 -3.13
CA VAL A 36 -4.36 -21.14 -2.46
C VAL A 36 -3.09 -21.09 -3.30
N ALA A 37 -2.06 -20.40 -2.80
CA ALA A 37 -0.79 -20.20 -3.51
C ALA A 37 0.41 -20.19 -2.54
N PRO A 38 1.59 -20.74 -2.89
CA PRO A 38 2.75 -20.70 -2.00
C PRO A 38 3.17 -19.28 -1.59
N SER A 39 3.21 -18.38 -2.56
CA SER A 39 3.55 -16.95 -2.46
C SER A 39 2.47 -16.12 -3.13
N LEU A 40 2.30 -14.86 -2.70
CA LEU A 40 1.43 -13.90 -3.37
C LEU A 40 2.28 -12.98 -4.23
N GLU A 41 2.11 -13.10 -5.55
CA GLU A 41 2.89 -12.41 -6.58
C GLU A 41 1.98 -11.53 -7.44
N ALA A 42 2.57 -10.59 -8.19
CA ALA A 42 1.83 -9.65 -9.03
C ALA A 42 0.95 -10.35 -10.07
N GLY A 43 1.42 -11.47 -10.64
CA GLY A 43 0.67 -12.28 -11.60
C GLY A 43 -0.62 -12.92 -11.05
N LEU A 44 -0.80 -12.94 -9.73
CA LEU A 44 -2.04 -13.45 -9.10
C LEU A 44 -3.06 -12.33 -8.83
N TYR A 45 -2.85 -11.11 -9.31
CA TYR A 45 -3.69 -9.96 -8.98
C TYR A 45 -5.18 -10.23 -9.22
N ASP A 46 -5.57 -10.65 -10.42
CA ASP A 46 -6.97 -10.88 -10.77
C ASP A 46 -7.60 -11.99 -9.92
N ALA A 47 -6.85 -13.07 -9.69
CA ALA A 47 -7.28 -14.16 -8.80
C ALA A 47 -7.46 -13.70 -7.35
N ILE A 48 -6.58 -12.83 -6.85
CA ILE A 48 -6.69 -12.25 -5.51
C ILE A 48 -7.93 -11.38 -5.41
N VAL A 49 -8.20 -10.52 -6.40
CA VAL A 49 -9.37 -9.60 -6.35
C VAL A 49 -10.69 -10.36 -6.36
N ALA A 50 -10.75 -11.48 -7.07
CA ALA A 50 -11.95 -12.31 -7.18
C ALA A 50 -12.20 -13.21 -5.95
N ALA A 51 -11.16 -13.49 -5.15
CA ALA A 51 -11.22 -14.42 -4.04
C ALA A 51 -11.95 -13.84 -2.82
N SER A 52 -12.63 -14.71 -2.06
CA SER A 52 -13.22 -14.39 -0.76
C SER A 52 -12.20 -14.46 0.38
N ALA A 53 -11.15 -15.26 0.22
CA ALA A 53 -9.98 -15.30 1.10
C ALA A 53 -8.76 -15.88 0.37
N VAL A 54 -7.59 -15.72 0.98
CA VAL A 54 -6.32 -16.24 0.46
C VAL A 54 -5.64 -17.12 1.51
N VAL A 55 -5.05 -18.22 1.08
CA VAL A 55 -4.19 -19.08 1.89
C VAL A 55 -2.82 -19.21 1.22
N CYS A 56 -1.75 -18.95 1.98
CA CYS A 56 -0.38 -19.06 1.48
C CYS A 56 0.57 -19.73 2.47
N SER A 57 1.78 -20.07 2.04
CA SER A 57 2.82 -20.60 2.95
C SER A 57 3.95 -19.62 3.24
N SER A 58 4.05 -18.55 2.46
CA SER A 58 5.08 -17.52 2.59
C SER A 58 4.49 -16.12 2.64
N GLY A 59 5.34 -15.13 2.90
CA GLY A 59 4.94 -13.74 3.08
C GLY A 59 4.65 -13.39 4.55
N GLY A 60 4.53 -12.08 4.80
CA GLY A 60 4.23 -11.56 6.12
C GLY A 60 3.14 -10.49 6.08
N ARG A 61 2.81 -9.98 7.26
CA ARG A 61 1.64 -9.11 7.47
C ARG A 61 1.67 -7.92 6.53
N THR A 62 2.81 -7.26 6.37
CA THR A 62 2.91 -5.98 5.65
C THR A 62 3.40 -6.09 4.21
N GLY A 63 3.45 -7.31 3.63
CA GLY A 63 3.85 -7.52 2.24
C GLY A 63 2.98 -6.79 1.21
N HIS A 64 3.50 -6.66 -0.02
CA HIS A 64 2.87 -5.84 -1.07
C HIS A 64 1.48 -6.36 -1.45
N MET A 65 1.37 -7.65 -1.77
CA MET A 65 0.09 -8.29 -2.12
C MET A 65 -0.84 -8.44 -0.91
N GLN A 66 -0.30 -8.65 0.29
CA GLN A 66 -1.06 -8.62 1.54
C GLN A 66 -1.64 -7.23 1.80
N SER A 67 -0.98 -6.16 1.35
CA SER A 67 -1.54 -4.81 1.42
C SER A 67 -2.73 -4.62 0.50
N ILE A 68 -2.74 -5.22 -0.70
CA ILE A 68 -3.92 -5.26 -1.58
C ILE A 68 -5.06 -6.02 -0.90
N CYS A 69 -4.77 -7.22 -0.38
CA CYS A 69 -5.77 -8.05 0.30
C CYS A 69 -6.40 -7.28 1.47
N ARG A 70 -5.57 -6.63 2.31
CA ARG A 70 -6.05 -5.78 3.42
C ARG A 70 -6.88 -4.60 2.93
N GLY A 71 -6.44 -3.91 1.87
CA GLY A 71 -7.18 -2.82 1.23
C GLY A 71 -8.61 -3.23 0.88
N ARG A 72 -8.77 -4.45 0.36
CA ARG A 72 -10.06 -5.02 -0.05
C ARG A 72 -10.80 -5.81 1.04
N GLY A 73 -10.27 -5.88 2.25
CA GLY A 73 -10.85 -6.68 3.34
C GLY A 73 -10.81 -8.20 3.09
N ILE A 74 -9.94 -8.66 2.19
CA ILE A 74 -9.74 -10.08 1.88
C ILE A 74 -8.78 -10.65 2.94
N PRO A 75 -9.21 -11.64 3.75
CA PRO A 75 -8.36 -12.25 4.75
C PRO A 75 -7.31 -13.16 4.11
N VAL A 76 -6.10 -13.14 4.66
CA VAL A 76 -4.98 -13.96 4.24
C VAL A 76 -4.50 -14.76 5.43
N LEU A 77 -4.56 -16.09 5.34
CA LEU A 77 -4.06 -17.00 6.34
C LEU A 77 -2.79 -17.68 5.82
N ARG A 78 -1.69 -17.59 6.58
CA ARG A 78 -0.46 -18.35 6.27
C ARG A 78 -0.50 -19.69 6.97
N ILE A 79 -0.20 -20.78 6.29
CA ILE A 79 -0.07 -22.13 6.87
C ILE A 79 1.30 -22.71 6.55
N ASP A 80 1.62 -23.88 7.12
CA ASP A 80 2.84 -24.60 6.77
C ASP A 80 2.84 -25.02 5.29
N HIS A 81 4.02 -25.02 4.66
CA HIS A 81 4.14 -25.31 3.23
C HIS A 81 3.60 -26.71 2.89
N ASP A 82 3.83 -27.69 3.77
CA ASP A 82 3.39 -29.06 3.55
C ASP A 82 1.86 -29.21 3.65
N ASP A 83 1.20 -28.39 4.46
CA ASP A 83 -0.26 -28.39 4.59
C ASP A 83 -0.97 -27.74 3.40
N LEU A 84 -0.28 -26.91 2.58
CA LEU A 84 -0.87 -26.34 1.36
C LEU A 84 -1.30 -27.41 0.37
N ALA A 85 -0.59 -28.53 0.29
CA ALA A 85 -0.89 -29.62 -0.64
C ALA A 85 -2.25 -30.29 -0.32
N ASP A 86 -2.66 -30.21 0.94
CA ASP A 86 -3.88 -30.83 1.44
C ASP A 86 -5.13 -29.97 1.24
N LEU A 87 -4.97 -28.70 0.88
CA LEU A 87 -6.08 -27.80 0.57
C LEU A 87 -6.63 -28.05 -0.83
N ALA A 88 -7.73 -28.79 -0.86
CA ALA A 88 -8.51 -29.08 -2.06
C ALA A 88 -10.02 -29.09 -1.75
N GLY A 89 -10.83 -28.79 -2.77
CA GLY A 89 -12.27 -28.75 -2.64
C GLY A 89 -12.74 -27.61 -1.73
N GLU A 90 -13.83 -27.84 -1.00
CA GLU A 90 -14.39 -26.81 -0.13
C GLU A 90 -13.73 -26.80 1.25
N VAL A 91 -13.33 -25.60 1.69
CA VAL A 91 -12.70 -25.37 2.99
C VAL A 91 -13.39 -24.23 3.73
N THR A 92 -13.21 -24.22 5.05
CA THR A 92 -13.70 -23.16 5.94
C THR A 92 -12.53 -22.60 6.72
N LEU A 93 -12.27 -21.31 6.56
CA LEU A 93 -11.27 -20.55 7.31
C LEU A 93 -11.93 -19.97 8.56
N HIS A 94 -11.34 -20.19 9.72
CA HIS A 94 -11.74 -19.63 11.01
C HIS A 94 -10.71 -18.58 11.43
N LEU A 95 -11.00 -17.31 11.20
CA LEU A 95 -10.02 -16.23 11.35
C LEU A 95 -9.65 -15.98 12.82
N ASP A 96 -10.60 -16.09 13.74
CA ASP A 96 -10.37 -15.86 15.18
C ASP A 96 -9.46 -16.91 15.82
N SER A 97 -9.50 -18.13 15.30
CA SER A 97 -8.70 -19.26 15.79
C SER A 97 -7.57 -19.61 14.84
N GLU A 98 -7.31 -18.76 13.85
CA GLU A 98 -6.26 -18.85 12.85
C GLU A 98 -6.11 -20.28 12.28
N SER A 99 -7.23 -20.87 11.83
CA SER A 99 -7.23 -22.28 11.39
C SER A 99 -8.16 -22.57 10.23
N ILE A 100 -7.91 -23.67 9.51
CA ILE A 100 -8.69 -24.13 8.37
C ILE A 100 -9.27 -25.51 8.66
N THR A 101 -10.56 -25.71 8.34
CA THR A 101 -11.23 -27.00 8.37
C THR A 101 -11.53 -27.47 6.95
N ILE A 102 -11.13 -28.71 6.61
CA ILE A 102 -11.45 -29.35 5.33
C ILE A 102 -12.73 -30.18 5.48
N GLY A 103 -13.75 -29.92 4.65
CA GLY A 103 -15.06 -30.60 4.68
C GLY A 103 -16.20 -29.80 5.35
N PRO A 104 -17.41 -30.39 5.49
CA PRO A 104 -18.61 -29.66 5.89
C PRO A 104 -18.52 -29.13 7.34
N ALA A 105 -18.68 -27.81 7.47
CA ALA A 105 -18.50 -27.05 8.69
C ALA A 105 -19.47 -27.45 9.82
N LEU A 106 -18.99 -27.42 11.07
CA LEU A 106 -19.85 -27.18 12.23
C LEU A 106 -19.85 -25.68 12.54
N SER A 107 -21.03 -25.15 12.85
CA SER A 107 -21.19 -23.81 13.40
C SER A 107 -20.48 -23.70 14.76
N ALA A 108 -19.69 -22.64 14.95
CA ALA A 108 -19.16 -22.28 16.26
C ALA A 108 -19.26 -20.76 16.50
N HIS A 109 -20.05 -20.46 17.55
CA HIS A 109 -20.02 -19.40 18.57
C HIS A 109 -19.64 -17.94 18.24
N ALA A 110 -20.51 -17.07 18.75
CA ALA A 110 -20.45 -15.60 18.74
C ALA A 110 -19.37 -15.03 19.69
N PRO A 111 -18.94 -13.77 19.51
CA PRO A 111 -17.71 -13.24 20.07
C PRO A 111 -17.83 -12.77 21.54
N GLU A 112 -16.69 -12.75 22.25
CA GLU A 112 -16.45 -11.87 23.39
C GLU A 112 -15.89 -10.53 22.88
N ALA A 113 -16.59 -9.44 23.21
CA ALA A 113 -16.16 -8.07 22.98
C ALA A 113 -15.29 -7.59 24.14
N GLY A 114 -14.18 -6.90 23.86
CA GLY A 114 -13.37 -6.36 24.95
C GLY A 114 -12.07 -5.65 24.57
N THR A 115 -12.13 -4.62 23.71
CA THR A 115 -11.20 -3.49 23.79
C THR A 115 -11.87 -2.27 23.15
N GLU A 116 -11.87 -1.12 23.84
CA GLU A 116 -12.34 0.14 23.25
C GLU A 116 -11.60 0.39 21.94
N ALA A 117 -12.34 0.32 20.83
CA ALA A 117 -11.80 0.60 19.50
C ALA A 117 -11.53 2.12 19.39
N PRO A 118 -10.38 2.53 18.82
CA PRO A 118 -10.10 3.95 18.61
C PRO A 118 -11.16 4.55 17.65
N SER A 119 -11.82 5.64 18.10
CA SER A 119 -12.82 6.38 17.31
C SER A 119 -12.17 7.28 16.26
N LEU A 120 -12.87 7.54 15.13
CA LEU A 120 -12.36 8.43 14.06
C LEU A 120 -11.92 9.81 14.51
N GLN A 121 -12.55 10.34 15.55
CA GLN A 121 -12.30 11.70 16.04
C GLN A 121 -10.83 11.93 16.44
N ASN A 122 -10.06 10.86 16.65
CA ASN A 122 -8.65 10.92 17.04
C ASN A 122 -7.67 10.82 15.85
N LEU A 123 -8.15 10.65 14.61
CA LEU A 123 -7.29 10.46 13.43
C LEU A 123 -6.77 11.76 12.81
N GLY A 124 -7.30 12.92 13.20
CA GLY A 124 -7.09 14.17 12.45
C GLY A 124 -7.66 14.05 11.04
N SER A 125 -6.91 14.49 10.04
CA SER A 125 -7.25 14.28 8.63
C SER A 125 -6.90 12.86 8.20
N ALA A 126 -7.85 12.08 7.69
CA ALA A 126 -7.58 10.72 7.24
C ALA A 126 -7.07 10.66 5.80
N CYS A 127 -6.17 9.72 5.53
CA CYS A 127 -5.73 9.39 4.18
C CYS A 127 -6.00 7.91 3.86
N ALA A 128 -6.75 7.64 2.81
CA ALA A 128 -7.02 6.26 2.36
C ALA A 128 -5.92 5.79 1.41
N VAL A 129 -5.29 4.66 1.71
CA VAL A 129 -4.34 4.00 0.82
C VAL A 129 -5.10 3.05 -0.09
N ILE A 130 -5.15 3.39 -1.36
CA ILE A 130 -5.98 2.74 -2.37
C ILE A 130 -5.15 1.91 -3.35
N ALA A 131 -5.82 0.99 -4.03
CA ALA A 131 -5.26 0.22 -5.15
C ALA A 131 -5.97 0.55 -6.47
N ASP A 132 -7.25 0.93 -6.44
CA ASP A 132 -8.03 1.25 -7.64
C ASP A 132 -9.22 2.18 -7.32
N LEU A 133 -9.96 2.61 -8.36
CA LEU A 133 -11.13 3.49 -8.28
C LEU A 133 -12.17 3.01 -7.26
N ARG A 134 -12.42 1.70 -7.20
CA ARG A 134 -13.40 1.11 -6.30
C ARG A 134 -13.16 1.44 -4.83
N ASP A 135 -11.89 1.66 -4.44
CA ASP A 135 -11.55 2.06 -3.08
C ASP A 135 -12.06 3.48 -2.76
N ILE A 136 -11.99 4.40 -3.73
CA ILE A 136 -12.51 5.77 -3.60
C ILE A 136 -14.04 5.71 -3.44
N ASP A 137 -14.71 4.95 -4.31
CA ASP A 137 -16.17 4.77 -4.25
C ASP A 137 -16.61 4.18 -2.91
N THR A 138 -15.87 3.19 -2.39
CA THR A 138 -16.15 2.54 -1.10
C THR A 138 -16.11 3.55 0.05
N ILE A 139 -15.04 4.36 0.11
CA ILE A 139 -14.92 5.40 1.14
C ILE A 139 -16.00 6.47 0.97
N ASN A 140 -16.25 6.93 -0.25
CA ASN A 140 -17.23 7.99 -0.50
C ASN A 140 -18.67 7.54 -0.26
N ALA A 141 -18.95 6.23 -0.34
CA ALA A 141 -20.22 5.63 0.06
C ALA A 141 -20.45 5.59 1.59
N CYS A 142 -19.43 5.88 2.41
CA CYS A 142 -19.54 5.89 3.88
C CYS A 142 -20.30 7.10 4.45
N GLY A 143 -21.00 7.89 3.62
CA GLY A 143 -21.83 9.01 4.03
C GLY A 143 -21.04 10.18 4.62
N PRO A 144 -21.56 10.93 5.62
CA PRO A 144 -20.91 12.14 6.11
C PRO A 144 -19.48 11.94 6.65
N GLY A 145 -19.15 10.72 7.12
CA GLY A 145 -17.82 10.39 7.59
C GLY A 145 -16.74 10.37 6.49
N ALA A 146 -17.13 10.24 5.21
CA ALA A 146 -16.20 10.29 4.08
C ALA A 146 -15.49 11.65 3.96
N ALA A 147 -16.12 12.74 4.44
CA ALA A 147 -15.53 14.07 4.41
C ALA A 147 -14.28 14.21 5.29
N GLN A 148 -14.04 13.28 6.23
CA GLN A 148 -12.82 13.23 7.04
C GLN A 148 -11.63 12.63 6.28
N VAL A 149 -11.88 11.96 5.16
CA VAL A 149 -10.83 11.47 4.26
C VAL A 149 -10.52 12.58 3.28
N GLU A 150 -9.43 13.31 3.49
CA GLU A 150 -9.03 14.46 2.65
C GLU A 150 -8.10 14.06 1.51
N SER A 151 -7.45 12.89 1.60
CA SER A 151 -6.54 12.44 0.56
C SER A 151 -6.59 10.94 0.32
N PHE A 152 -6.49 10.55 -0.94
CA PHE A 152 -6.32 9.17 -1.36
C PHE A 152 -4.91 8.98 -1.89
N PHE A 153 -4.17 8.03 -1.31
CA PHE A 153 -2.79 7.74 -1.66
C PHE A 153 -2.73 6.48 -2.52
N ILE A 154 -2.22 6.61 -3.74
CA ILE A 154 -2.06 5.52 -4.70
C ILE A 154 -0.58 5.36 -5.06
N ARG A 155 -0.15 4.12 -5.20
CA ARG A 155 1.17 3.78 -5.75
C ARG A 155 1.06 3.63 -7.26
N GLU A 156 1.97 4.26 -8.01
CA GLU A 156 1.98 4.15 -9.47
C GLU A 156 2.06 2.70 -9.95
N GLU A 157 2.75 1.83 -9.22
CA GLU A 157 2.84 0.39 -9.49
C GLU A 157 1.46 -0.28 -9.52
N PHE A 158 0.53 0.15 -8.67
CA PHE A 158 -0.83 -0.37 -8.66
C PHE A 158 -1.66 0.15 -9.83
N LEU A 159 -1.46 1.41 -10.24
CA LEU A 159 -2.06 1.92 -11.47
C LEU A 159 -1.58 1.12 -12.67
N CYS A 160 -0.27 0.85 -12.74
CA CYS A 160 0.32 0.06 -13.82
C CYS A 160 -0.26 -1.35 -13.85
N LEU A 161 -0.30 -2.03 -12.70
CA LEU A 161 -0.87 -3.36 -12.58
C LEU A 161 -2.34 -3.40 -13.02
N ALA A 162 -3.16 -2.49 -12.51
CA ALA A 162 -4.59 -2.43 -12.85
C ALA A 162 -4.85 -2.05 -14.31
N ALA A 163 -3.90 -1.38 -14.97
CA ALA A 163 -3.97 -1.00 -16.38
C ALA A 163 -3.23 -1.94 -17.33
N GLY A 164 -2.60 -3.00 -16.82
CA GLY A 164 -1.77 -3.91 -17.63
C GLY A 164 -0.57 -3.21 -18.27
N LEU A 165 -0.05 -2.16 -17.62
CA LEU A 165 1.10 -1.41 -18.10
C LEU A 165 2.39 -2.04 -17.59
N SER A 166 3.38 -2.14 -18.46
CA SER A 166 4.76 -2.46 -18.13
C SER A 166 5.62 -1.20 -18.25
N PRO A 167 5.98 -0.52 -17.13
CA PRO A 167 6.66 0.77 -17.18
C PRO A 167 8.02 0.67 -17.89
N LEU A 168 8.83 -0.32 -17.53
CA LEU A 168 10.18 -0.47 -18.08
C LEU A 168 10.16 -0.83 -19.57
N ASP A 169 9.16 -1.59 -20.02
CA ASP A 169 8.98 -1.86 -21.45
C ASP A 169 8.55 -0.62 -22.22
N ALA A 170 7.72 0.25 -21.63
CA ALA A 170 7.34 1.51 -22.24
C ALA A 170 8.54 2.46 -22.35
N PHE A 171 9.36 2.54 -21.30
CA PHE A 171 10.56 3.38 -21.27
C PHE A 171 11.65 2.90 -22.22
N GLY A 172 11.70 1.59 -22.52
CA GLY A 172 12.57 1.01 -23.55
C GLY A 172 12.06 1.16 -24.99
N GLY A 173 10.78 1.50 -25.18
CA GLY A 173 10.10 1.56 -26.49
C GLY A 173 10.25 2.88 -27.27
N GLY A 174 10.84 3.90 -26.64
CA GLY A 174 11.06 5.23 -27.24
C GLY A 174 9.94 6.24 -26.96
N PRO A 175 10.02 7.46 -27.52
CA PRO A 175 9.18 8.59 -27.09
C PRO A 175 7.66 8.36 -27.23
N THR A 176 7.22 7.62 -28.24
CA THR A 176 5.81 7.29 -28.45
C THR A 176 5.27 6.39 -27.32
N ASP A 177 6.02 5.35 -26.95
CA ASP A 177 5.62 4.42 -25.89
C ASP A 177 5.65 5.12 -24.52
N VAL A 178 6.66 5.96 -24.28
CA VAL A 178 6.77 6.82 -23.09
C VAL A 178 5.56 7.75 -22.94
N THR A 179 5.18 8.42 -24.03
CA THR A 179 4.00 9.32 -24.04
C THR A 179 2.71 8.54 -23.87
N GLY A 180 2.60 7.37 -24.50
CA GLY A 180 1.45 6.47 -24.38
C GLY A 180 1.26 5.97 -22.94
N TYR A 181 2.35 5.60 -22.27
CA TYR A 181 2.34 5.25 -20.85
C TYR A 181 1.84 6.40 -19.99
N GLY A 182 2.40 7.61 -20.17
CA GLY A 182 1.99 8.78 -19.40
C GLY A 182 0.51 9.12 -19.59
N LYS A 183 -0.01 9.01 -20.81
CA LYS A 183 -1.44 9.18 -21.08
C LYS A 183 -2.30 8.13 -20.39
N ALA A 184 -1.90 6.86 -20.41
CA ALA A 184 -2.66 5.79 -19.76
C ALA A 184 -2.74 5.96 -18.23
N VAL A 185 -1.65 6.43 -17.61
CA VAL A 185 -1.63 6.79 -16.19
C VAL A 185 -2.53 8.01 -15.92
N ALA A 186 -2.47 9.05 -16.76
CA ALA A 186 -3.33 10.22 -16.64
C ALA A 186 -4.82 9.87 -16.76
N ASP A 187 -5.20 9.03 -17.72
CA ASP A 187 -6.60 8.62 -17.92
C ASP A 187 -7.18 7.95 -16.66
N ARG A 188 -6.38 7.14 -15.96
CA ARG A 188 -6.77 6.54 -14.66
C ARG A 188 -6.90 7.58 -13.57
N LEU A 189 -5.96 8.51 -13.46
CA LEU A 189 -5.99 9.59 -12.48
C LEU A 189 -7.18 10.53 -12.72
N CYS A 190 -7.57 10.79 -13.98
CA CYS A 190 -8.80 11.52 -14.32
C CYS A 190 -10.03 10.83 -13.71
N MET A 191 -10.18 9.52 -13.93
CA MET A 191 -11.27 8.75 -13.33
C MET A 191 -11.30 8.87 -11.80
N PHE A 192 -10.12 8.89 -11.17
CA PHE A 192 -10.03 9.03 -9.72
C PHE A 192 -10.46 10.42 -9.27
N VAL A 193 -9.98 11.48 -9.94
CA VAL A 193 -10.34 12.88 -9.64
C VAL A 193 -11.84 13.13 -9.80
N ASP A 194 -12.47 12.54 -10.82
CA ASP A 194 -13.92 12.63 -11.05
C ASP A 194 -14.76 12.00 -9.93
N ALA A 195 -14.22 10.97 -9.26
CA ALA A 195 -14.88 10.31 -8.13
C ALA A 195 -14.69 11.01 -6.78
N LEU A 196 -13.81 12.02 -6.70
CA LEU A 196 -13.51 12.72 -5.46
C LEU A 196 -14.60 13.71 -5.03
N LEU A 197 -14.93 13.72 -3.74
CA LEU A 197 -15.68 14.79 -3.09
C LEU A 197 -14.88 16.10 -3.09
N PRO A 198 -15.50 17.30 -3.05
CA PRO A 198 -14.82 18.58 -3.30
C PRO A 198 -13.53 18.88 -2.51
N SER A 199 -13.46 18.47 -1.23
CA SER A 199 -12.28 18.70 -0.37
C SER A 199 -11.16 17.68 -0.53
N GLN A 200 -11.37 16.64 -1.36
CA GLN A 200 -10.45 15.52 -1.46
C GLN A 200 -9.37 15.76 -2.53
N ARG A 201 -8.24 15.06 -2.40
CA ARG A 201 -7.18 15.02 -3.41
C ARG A 201 -6.62 13.62 -3.59
N ILE A 202 -5.87 13.42 -4.67
CA ILE A 202 -5.09 12.21 -4.92
C ILE A 202 -3.61 12.53 -4.71
N VAL A 203 -2.90 11.63 -4.04
CA VAL A 203 -1.44 11.63 -3.93
C VAL A 203 -0.92 10.41 -4.66
N LEU A 204 -0.26 10.64 -5.80
CA LEU A 204 0.45 9.61 -6.53
C LEU A 204 1.86 9.47 -5.98
N ARG A 205 2.15 8.34 -5.34
CA ARG A 205 3.55 7.94 -5.11
C ARG A 205 4.14 7.56 -6.45
N MET A 206 5.20 8.27 -6.83
CA MET A 206 5.96 7.99 -8.04
C MET A 206 6.52 6.57 -8.03
N LEU A 207 6.85 6.08 -9.21
CA LEU A 207 7.22 4.69 -9.46
C LEU A 207 8.37 4.22 -8.55
N ASP A 208 8.13 3.09 -7.89
CA ASP A 208 9.08 2.42 -7.01
C ASP A 208 9.10 0.92 -7.32
N LEU A 209 9.84 0.56 -8.38
CA LEU A 209 10.00 -0.81 -8.82
C LEU A 209 11.36 -1.37 -8.38
N ARG A 210 11.34 -2.26 -7.40
CA ARG A 210 12.49 -3.12 -7.08
C ARG A 210 12.77 -4.11 -8.21
N SER A 211 14.01 -4.59 -8.32
CA SER A 211 14.42 -5.47 -9.42
C SER A 211 13.62 -6.78 -9.54
N ASP A 212 13.20 -7.36 -8.41
CA ASP A 212 12.36 -8.56 -8.35
C ASP A 212 10.96 -8.28 -8.91
N HIS A 213 10.34 -7.18 -8.49
CA HIS A 213 9.04 -6.75 -8.98
C HIS A 213 9.12 -6.36 -10.46
N ALA A 214 10.14 -5.59 -10.85
CA ALA A 214 10.41 -5.21 -12.22
C ALA A 214 10.50 -6.44 -13.15
N ALA A 215 11.25 -7.47 -12.74
CA ALA A 215 11.38 -8.72 -13.51
C ALA A 215 10.03 -9.46 -13.69
N SER A 216 9.09 -9.30 -12.76
CA SER A 216 7.77 -9.94 -12.84
C SER A 216 6.76 -9.22 -13.73
N VAL A 217 6.97 -7.93 -14.01
CA VAL A 217 6.02 -7.09 -14.78
C VAL A 217 6.58 -6.65 -16.14
N THR A 218 7.84 -6.96 -16.43
CA THR A 218 8.54 -6.56 -17.65
C THR A 218 8.73 -7.76 -18.58
N GLU A 219 8.34 -7.63 -19.84
CA GLU A 219 8.44 -8.69 -20.84
C GLU A 219 9.62 -8.51 -21.81
N ARG A 220 9.99 -7.27 -22.12
CA ARG A 220 10.95 -6.95 -23.20
C ARG A 220 12.28 -6.44 -22.67
N ALA A 221 12.28 -5.61 -21.62
CA ALA A 221 13.52 -5.06 -21.07
C ALA A 221 14.26 -6.10 -20.20
N PRO A 222 15.59 -6.25 -20.37
CA PRO A 222 16.36 -7.19 -19.56
C PRO A 222 16.50 -6.69 -18.13
N ILE A 223 15.92 -7.42 -17.17
CA ILE A 223 16.02 -7.10 -15.74
C ILE A 223 16.97 -8.08 -15.06
N THR A 224 18.05 -7.55 -14.48
CA THR A 224 18.88 -8.32 -13.55
C THR A 224 18.27 -8.20 -12.16
N ILE A 225 17.86 -9.32 -11.58
CA ILE A 225 17.40 -9.34 -10.18
C ILE A 225 18.62 -9.12 -9.28
N GLU A 226 18.60 -8.03 -8.53
CA GLU A 226 19.65 -7.69 -7.58
C GLU A 226 19.65 -8.69 -6.41
N PRO A 227 20.81 -8.96 -5.77
CA PRO A 227 20.87 -9.86 -4.63
C PRO A 227 19.99 -9.43 -3.45
N ASN A 228 19.79 -8.12 -3.27
CA ASN A 228 18.92 -7.54 -2.26
C ASN A 228 18.04 -6.45 -2.89
N PRO A 229 16.91 -6.80 -3.52
CA PRO A 229 16.07 -5.84 -4.22
C PRO A 229 15.57 -4.69 -3.34
N GLU A 230 15.33 -4.95 -2.05
CA GLU A 230 14.91 -3.96 -1.04
C GLU A 230 16.00 -2.92 -0.69
N LEU A 231 17.26 -3.16 -1.08
CA LEU A 231 18.39 -2.25 -0.87
C LEU A 231 19.00 -1.76 -2.19
N GLY A 232 18.31 -2.02 -3.30
CA GLY A 232 18.84 -1.88 -4.66
C GLY A 232 18.58 -0.53 -5.32
N LEU A 233 18.52 -0.58 -6.66
CA LEU A 233 18.25 0.56 -7.53
C LEU A 233 16.73 0.71 -7.78
N HIS A 234 16.03 1.33 -6.83
CA HIS A 234 14.60 1.63 -6.92
C HIS A 234 14.27 2.98 -6.24
N GLY A 235 13.00 3.37 -6.26
CA GLY A 235 12.50 4.66 -5.77
C GLY A 235 13.30 5.87 -6.27
N ALA A 236 13.58 6.84 -5.40
CA ALA A 236 14.31 8.07 -5.73
C ALA A 236 15.59 7.84 -6.58
N ARG A 237 16.39 6.82 -6.24
CA ARG A 237 17.63 6.49 -6.96
C ARG A 237 17.39 6.12 -8.41
N TRP A 238 16.33 5.34 -8.67
CA TRP A 238 15.97 4.97 -10.04
C TRP A 238 15.34 6.14 -10.79
N LEU A 239 14.50 6.93 -10.11
CA LEU A 239 13.87 8.12 -10.69
C LEU A 239 14.92 9.12 -11.19
N LEU A 240 15.98 9.38 -10.41
CA LEU A 240 17.13 10.21 -10.79
C LEU A 240 17.84 9.74 -12.06
N GLY A 241 17.89 8.43 -12.29
CA GLY A 241 18.56 7.85 -13.44
C GLY A 241 17.71 7.80 -14.72
N SER A 242 16.41 8.12 -14.64
CA SER A 242 15.45 7.82 -15.69
C SER A 242 14.91 9.08 -16.38
N ALA A 243 15.50 9.45 -17.52
CA ALA A 243 14.97 10.51 -18.38
C ALA A 243 13.62 10.12 -19.01
N ALA A 244 13.44 8.84 -19.35
CA ALA A 244 12.19 8.34 -19.90
C ALA A 244 11.04 8.45 -18.89
N TYR A 245 11.30 8.21 -17.59
CA TYR A 245 10.29 8.43 -16.56
C TYR A 245 9.91 9.90 -16.42
N ARG A 246 10.89 10.82 -16.42
CA ARG A 246 10.62 12.27 -16.44
C ARG A 246 9.69 12.63 -17.60
N ASP A 247 10.03 12.19 -18.81
CA ASP A 247 9.26 12.50 -20.01
C ASP A 247 7.84 11.90 -19.94
N ALA A 248 7.69 10.68 -19.38
CA ALA A 248 6.40 10.08 -19.10
C ALA A 248 5.60 10.89 -18.07
N LEU A 249 6.21 11.31 -16.97
CA LEU A 249 5.55 12.11 -15.93
C LEU A 249 5.09 13.48 -16.47
N HIS A 250 5.87 14.11 -17.36
CA HIS A 250 5.44 15.31 -18.08
C HIS A 250 4.23 15.03 -18.97
N ALA A 251 4.18 13.87 -19.65
CA ALA A 251 3.01 13.45 -20.41
C ALA A 251 1.80 13.19 -19.50
N VAL A 252 1.99 12.64 -18.29
CA VAL A 252 0.92 12.50 -17.27
C VAL A 252 0.35 13.87 -16.93
N LEU A 253 1.20 14.82 -16.52
CA LEU A 253 0.79 16.14 -16.07
C LEU A 253 0.13 16.96 -17.19
N GLY A 254 0.67 16.90 -18.41
CA GLY A 254 0.09 17.56 -19.59
C GLY A 254 -1.30 17.01 -19.91
N ALA A 255 -1.45 15.68 -19.93
CA ALA A 255 -2.74 15.05 -20.19
C ALA A 255 -3.77 15.32 -19.07
N LEU A 256 -3.35 15.37 -17.80
CA LEU A 256 -4.21 15.78 -16.69
C LEU A 256 -4.69 17.22 -16.86
N HIS A 257 -3.80 18.14 -17.21
CA HIS A 257 -4.14 19.54 -17.45
C HIS A 257 -5.15 19.68 -18.61
N ASP A 258 -4.88 19.00 -19.73
CA ASP A 258 -5.75 19.03 -20.92
C ASP A 258 -7.16 18.48 -20.64
N GLN A 259 -7.27 17.45 -19.80
CA GLN A 259 -8.54 16.78 -19.51
C GLN A 259 -9.33 17.41 -18.36
N LEU A 260 -8.64 17.86 -17.29
CA LEU A 260 -9.26 18.29 -16.04
C LEU A 260 -9.19 19.81 -15.79
N GLY A 261 -8.35 20.54 -16.55
CA GLY A 261 -8.09 21.96 -16.32
C GLY A 261 -7.61 22.23 -14.89
N ASP A 262 -8.27 23.15 -14.18
CA ASP A 262 -7.93 23.49 -12.80
C ASP A 262 -8.04 22.31 -11.81
N ALA A 263 -8.89 21.31 -12.10
CA ALA A 263 -9.03 20.14 -11.24
C ALA A 263 -7.78 19.25 -11.24
N ALA A 264 -6.87 19.41 -12.22
CA ALA A 264 -5.56 18.75 -12.21
C ALA A 264 -4.72 19.10 -10.96
N ARG A 265 -4.94 20.27 -10.34
CA ARG A 265 -4.28 20.68 -9.09
C ARG A 265 -4.63 19.79 -7.89
N ARG A 266 -5.62 18.90 -8.02
CA ARG A 266 -6.01 17.92 -6.99
C ARG A 266 -5.15 16.65 -7.06
N VAL A 267 -4.20 16.56 -7.98
CA VAL A 267 -3.22 15.47 -8.07
C VAL A 267 -1.89 15.98 -7.54
N HIS A 268 -1.44 15.41 -6.43
CA HIS A 268 -0.14 15.67 -5.82
C HIS A 268 0.79 14.49 -6.08
N LEU A 269 2.10 14.72 -6.02
CA LEU A 269 3.11 13.67 -6.18
C LEU A 269 3.81 13.38 -4.85
N SER A 270 4.36 12.19 -4.71
CA SER A 270 5.23 11.83 -3.58
C SER A 270 6.46 11.06 -4.07
N VAL A 271 7.65 11.50 -3.68
CA VAL A 271 8.90 10.81 -4.00
C VAL A 271 9.11 9.63 -3.03
N PRO A 272 9.20 8.38 -3.53
CA PRO A 272 9.49 7.20 -2.71
C PRO A 272 10.99 7.06 -2.40
N PHE A 273 11.30 6.32 -1.34
CA PHE A 273 12.59 5.75 -0.99
C PHE A 273 13.74 6.77 -0.91
N LEU A 274 13.44 7.97 -0.41
CA LEU A 274 14.43 9.00 -0.15
C LEU A 274 15.36 8.59 0.99
N THR A 275 16.59 9.09 0.92
CA THR A 275 17.59 9.00 1.98
C THR A 275 17.84 10.34 2.65
N ASP A 276 17.85 11.44 1.90
CA ASP A 276 18.07 12.77 2.45
C ASP A 276 17.49 13.89 1.56
N ALA A 277 17.70 15.14 1.99
CA ALA A 277 17.23 16.33 1.31
C ALA A 277 18.01 16.65 0.03
N GLU A 278 19.28 16.24 -0.08
CA GLU A 278 20.07 16.45 -1.29
C GLU A 278 19.51 15.57 -2.42
N GLU A 279 19.24 14.29 -2.13
CA GLU A 279 18.59 13.37 -3.07
C GLU A 279 17.20 13.89 -3.49
N PHE A 280 16.43 14.45 -2.55
CA PHE A 280 15.15 15.08 -2.88
C PHE A 280 15.31 16.25 -3.85
N THR A 281 16.22 17.19 -3.58
CA THR A 281 16.49 18.32 -4.49
C THR A 281 16.96 17.85 -5.86
N GLN A 282 17.85 16.85 -5.91
CA GLN A 282 18.31 16.27 -7.18
C GLN A 282 17.14 15.66 -7.97
N VAL A 283 16.19 14.98 -7.31
CA VAL A 283 15.00 14.42 -7.97
C VAL A 283 14.16 15.56 -8.56
N MET A 284 13.93 16.62 -7.80
CA MET A 284 13.17 17.78 -8.28
C MET A 284 13.85 18.47 -9.47
N ASP A 285 15.16 18.65 -9.42
CA ASP A 285 15.95 19.26 -10.50
C ASP A 285 15.96 18.38 -11.77
N HIS A 286 16.04 17.05 -11.60
CA HIS A 286 15.96 16.11 -12.72
C HIS A 286 14.57 16.08 -13.35
N LEU A 287 13.52 16.05 -12.53
CA LEU A 287 12.15 15.93 -13.01
C LEU A 287 11.61 17.22 -13.64
N GLN A 288 12.14 18.40 -13.28
CA GLN A 288 11.76 19.70 -13.87
C GLN A 288 10.24 19.91 -13.91
N LEU A 289 9.57 19.60 -12.81
CA LEU A 289 8.12 19.71 -12.70
C LEU A 289 7.68 21.18 -12.65
N PRO A 290 6.44 21.50 -13.09
CA PRO A 290 5.88 22.84 -12.88
C PRO A 290 5.86 23.20 -11.38
N GLU A 291 6.19 24.45 -11.04
CA GLU A 291 6.32 24.92 -9.64
C GLU A 291 5.02 24.74 -8.83
N GLU A 292 3.87 24.76 -9.50
CA GLU A 292 2.56 24.59 -8.87
C GLU A 292 2.23 23.14 -8.48
N VAL A 293 2.99 22.14 -8.94
CA VAL A 293 2.74 20.72 -8.62
C VAL A 293 3.30 20.40 -7.23
N PRO A 294 2.45 20.10 -6.23
CA PRO A 294 2.95 19.82 -4.90
C PRO A 294 3.62 18.44 -4.87
N VAL A 295 4.88 18.41 -4.40
CA VAL A 295 5.64 17.18 -4.25
C VAL A 295 5.94 16.91 -2.78
N ALA A 296 5.52 15.75 -2.30
CA ALA A 296 5.72 15.26 -0.95
C ALA A 296 6.95 14.34 -0.87
N ALA A 297 7.49 14.17 0.34
CA ALA A 297 8.56 13.23 0.62
C ALA A 297 8.01 12.01 1.37
N PHE A 298 8.24 10.81 0.84
CA PHE A 298 7.88 9.57 1.51
C PHE A 298 9.04 9.10 2.39
N ILE A 299 8.84 9.15 3.70
CA ILE A 299 9.84 8.83 4.72
C ILE A 299 9.74 7.35 5.08
N GLU A 300 10.63 6.56 4.49
CA GLU A 300 10.65 5.10 4.65
C GLU A 300 12.03 4.51 4.96
N THR A 301 13.09 5.34 4.93
CA THR A 301 14.45 4.94 5.30
C THR A 301 14.87 5.56 6.63
N PRO A 302 15.77 4.90 7.40
CA PRO A 302 16.33 5.51 8.60
C PRO A 302 17.06 6.83 8.31
N ALA A 303 17.73 6.95 7.17
CA ALA A 303 18.39 8.19 6.77
C ALA A 303 17.39 9.35 6.62
N ALA A 304 16.26 9.11 5.95
CA ALA A 304 15.24 10.14 5.75
C ALA A 304 14.58 10.60 7.05
N VAL A 305 14.51 9.73 8.08
CA VAL A 305 14.07 10.14 9.42
C VAL A 305 14.97 11.24 9.99
N HIS A 306 16.30 11.08 9.85
CA HIS A 306 17.25 12.07 10.32
C HIS A 306 17.31 13.32 9.44
N ALA A 307 16.89 13.21 8.18
CA ALA A 307 16.84 14.31 7.23
C ALA A 307 15.51 15.06 7.21
N ALA A 308 14.51 14.69 8.03
CA ALA A 308 13.15 15.23 7.96
C ALA A 308 13.08 16.77 7.99
N GLU A 309 13.84 17.42 8.88
CA GLU A 309 13.90 18.89 8.96
C GLU A 309 14.50 19.50 7.68
N ALA A 310 15.56 18.89 7.13
CA ALA A 310 16.17 19.33 5.90
C ALA A 310 15.26 19.11 4.68
N LEU A 311 14.48 18.02 4.66
CA LEU A 311 13.48 17.73 3.63
C LEU A 311 12.37 18.79 3.63
N CYS A 312 11.89 19.19 4.81
CA CYS A 312 10.96 20.32 4.95
C CYS A 312 11.58 21.61 4.41
N ALA A 313 12.83 21.92 4.78
CA ALA A 313 13.54 23.12 4.32
C ALA A 313 13.81 23.11 2.80
N ALA A 314 13.95 21.92 2.19
CA ALA A 314 14.10 21.74 0.75
C ALA A 314 12.78 21.91 -0.04
N GLY A 315 11.66 22.18 0.65
CA GLY A 315 10.38 22.49 0.01
C GLY A 315 9.45 21.29 -0.15
N ALA A 316 9.66 20.19 0.58
CA ALA A 316 8.67 19.10 0.61
C ALA A 316 7.31 19.63 1.09
N SER A 317 6.28 19.45 0.26
CA SER A 317 4.93 19.97 0.53
C SER A 317 4.21 19.24 1.66
N GLU A 318 4.61 18.00 1.93
CA GLU A 318 4.05 17.11 2.95
C GLU A 318 5.03 15.95 3.19
N LEU A 319 5.03 15.39 4.40
CA LEU A 319 5.76 14.17 4.73
C LEU A 319 4.80 12.99 4.93
N PHE A 320 5.05 11.87 4.26
CA PHE A 320 4.33 10.63 4.46
C PHE A 320 5.25 9.58 5.11
N LEU A 321 4.95 9.10 6.31
CA LEU A 321 5.76 8.08 6.96
C LEU A 321 5.30 6.67 6.58
N GLY A 322 6.14 5.98 5.81
CA GLY A 322 5.99 4.57 5.47
C GLY A 322 6.47 3.66 6.60
N THR A 323 5.63 3.44 7.62
CA THR A 323 6.01 2.64 8.81
C THR A 323 6.43 1.21 8.49
N LYS A 324 5.96 0.65 7.36
CA LYS A 324 6.23 -0.74 7.00
C LYS A 324 7.69 -0.98 6.63
N ASP A 325 8.20 -0.17 5.73
CA ASP A 325 9.57 -0.21 5.22
C ASP A 325 10.53 0.35 6.27
N LEU A 326 10.09 1.38 7.00
CA LEU A 326 10.84 1.94 8.12
C LEU A 326 11.15 0.87 9.18
N ALA A 327 10.15 0.10 9.62
CA ALA A 327 10.36 -0.99 10.57
C ALA A 327 11.32 -2.07 10.03
N GLN A 328 11.22 -2.41 8.74
CA GLN A 328 12.11 -3.38 8.10
C GLN A 328 13.57 -2.92 8.18
N PHE A 329 13.86 -1.66 7.83
CA PHE A 329 15.24 -1.17 7.80
C PHE A 329 15.80 -0.84 9.19
N TYR A 330 14.98 -0.36 10.13
CA TYR A 330 15.41 -0.15 11.51
C TYR A 330 15.76 -1.46 12.22
N LEU A 331 15.02 -2.54 11.93
CA LEU A 331 15.15 -3.81 12.64
C LEU A 331 15.91 -4.87 11.84
N ALA A 332 16.38 -4.51 10.62
CA ALA A 332 17.01 -5.42 9.67
C ALA A 332 16.21 -6.73 9.48
N ALA A 333 14.87 -6.60 9.42
CA ALA A 333 13.95 -7.72 9.37
C ALA A 333 13.04 -7.58 8.15
N ASP A 334 13.31 -8.37 7.12
CA ASP A 334 12.49 -8.44 5.92
C ASP A 334 11.07 -8.90 6.28
N ARG A 335 10.09 -8.05 5.99
CA ARG A 335 8.67 -8.28 6.30
C ARG A 335 8.05 -9.46 5.54
N ASN A 336 8.67 -9.90 4.44
CA ASN A 336 8.23 -11.05 3.65
C ASN A 336 8.94 -12.34 4.08
N ASN A 337 10.03 -12.23 4.84
CA ASN A 337 10.77 -13.37 5.35
C ASN A 337 10.17 -13.89 6.66
N HIS A 338 9.38 -14.95 6.55
CA HIS A 338 8.73 -15.58 7.70
C HIS A 338 9.68 -16.02 8.82
N LEU A 339 10.95 -16.33 8.52
CA LEU A 339 11.96 -16.74 9.50
C LEU A 339 12.35 -15.62 10.47
N VAL A 340 12.12 -14.36 10.10
CA VAL A 340 12.41 -13.18 10.93
C VAL A 340 11.14 -12.39 11.26
N ALA A 341 9.95 -12.99 11.07
CA ALA A 341 8.68 -12.32 11.29
C ALA A 341 8.50 -11.81 12.73
N GLU A 342 9.08 -12.49 13.72
CA GLU A 342 9.06 -12.05 15.12
C GLU A 342 9.90 -10.79 15.38
N SER A 343 10.95 -10.58 14.58
CA SER A 343 11.80 -9.38 14.65
C SER A 343 11.15 -8.17 13.99
N TYR A 344 10.22 -8.38 13.05
CA TYR A 344 9.50 -7.31 12.39
C TYR A 344 8.40 -6.73 13.30
N GLN A 345 8.72 -5.61 13.96
CA GLN A 345 7.83 -4.99 14.96
C GLN A 345 7.63 -3.50 14.69
N THR A 346 6.46 -3.14 14.17
CA THR A 346 6.05 -1.74 13.93
C THR A 346 5.94 -0.91 15.21
N ARG A 347 5.76 -1.56 16.37
CA ARG A 347 5.73 -0.93 17.71
C ARG A 347 7.07 -0.93 18.44
N HIS A 348 8.16 -1.32 17.77
CA HIS A 348 9.46 -1.36 18.41
C HIS A 348 9.88 0.06 18.85
N PRO A 349 10.50 0.25 20.03
CA PRO A 349 10.88 1.57 20.53
C PRO A 349 11.71 2.41 19.53
N ALA A 350 12.65 1.79 18.81
CA ALA A 350 13.44 2.46 17.79
C ALA A 350 12.61 2.95 16.59
N VAL A 351 11.56 2.21 16.21
CA VAL A 351 10.64 2.64 15.16
C VAL A 351 9.83 3.82 15.65
N LEU A 352 9.26 3.73 16.86
CA LEU A 352 8.49 4.82 17.47
C LEU A 352 9.29 6.11 17.64
N ASP A 353 10.56 6.02 18.07
CA ASP A 353 11.49 7.15 18.13
C ASP A 353 11.67 7.79 16.75
N GLY A 354 11.84 6.98 15.71
CA GLY A 354 11.90 7.47 14.33
C GLY A 354 10.62 8.20 13.91
N LEU A 355 9.44 7.67 14.24
CA LEU A 355 8.16 8.33 13.95
C LEU A 355 8.04 9.67 14.70
N ASP A 356 8.33 9.68 16.00
CA ASP A 356 8.29 10.88 16.85
C ASP A 356 9.17 11.99 16.27
N ARG A 357 10.41 11.66 15.88
CA ARG A 357 11.37 12.63 15.36
C ARG A 357 10.88 13.29 14.07
N VAL A 358 10.33 12.51 13.13
CA VAL A 358 9.78 13.07 11.88
C VAL A 358 8.55 13.92 12.15
N ILE A 359 7.62 13.45 12.99
CA ILE A 359 6.40 14.21 13.33
C ILE A 359 6.78 15.55 13.98
N THR A 360 7.73 15.53 14.91
CA THR A 360 8.22 16.73 15.59
C THR A 360 8.91 17.69 14.63
N ALA A 361 9.76 17.18 13.73
CA ALA A 361 10.42 18.00 12.72
C ALA A 361 9.42 18.68 11.78
N ALA A 362 8.47 17.90 11.24
CA ALA A 362 7.44 18.40 10.33
C ALA A 362 6.57 19.48 10.98
N ARG A 363 6.11 19.22 12.21
CA ARG A 363 5.34 20.19 13.01
C ARG A 363 6.10 21.47 13.30
N THR A 364 7.40 21.36 13.58
CA THR A 364 8.27 22.53 13.83
C THR A 364 8.43 23.37 12.57
N ALA A 365 8.55 22.73 11.41
CA ALA A 365 8.65 23.38 10.12
C ALA A 365 7.31 23.89 9.56
N GLY A 366 6.18 23.45 10.12
CA GLY A 366 4.84 23.73 9.57
C GLY A 366 4.52 22.93 8.31
N THR A 367 5.25 21.84 8.05
CA THR A 367 4.99 20.91 6.94
C THR A 367 3.99 19.85 7.40
N PRO A 368 2.88 19.62 6.68
CA PRO A 368 1.94 18.55 7.02
C PRO A 368 2.61 17.18 7.09
N VAL A 369 2.19 16.35 8.04
CA VAL A 369 2.73 14.99 8.22
C VAL A 369 1.63 13.95 8.39
N ARG A 370 1.74 12.85 7.65
CA ARG A 370 0.82 11.71 7.73
C ARG A 370 1.55 10.42 8.04
N VAL A 371 1.02 9.63 8.97
CA VAL A 371 1.66 8.40 9.43
C VAL A 371 0.88 7.17 8.96
N PHE A 372 1.55 6.21 8.31
CA PHE A 372 0.92 4.92 7.99
C PHE A 372 0.67 4.12 9.27
N ALA A 373 -0.59 3.76 9.52
CA ALA A 373 -0.97 2.91 10.64
C ALA A 373 -1.76 1.70 10.16
N LEU A 374 -1.41 0.53 10.70
CA LEU A 374 -2.33 -0.60 10.74
C LEU A 374 -3.37 -0.31 11.82
N HIS A 375 -4.62 -0.76 11.63
CA HIS A 375 -5.67 -0.58 12.63
C HIS A 375 -5.25 -1.13 14.00
N ALA A 376 -4.58 -2.30 14.00
CA ALA A 376 -4.07 -2.92 15.22
C ALA A 376 -3.09 -2.01 15.99
N ASP A 377 -2.27 -1.23 15.29
CA ASP A 377 -1.21 -0.40 15.87
C ASP A 377 -1.67 1.00 16.24
N LEU A 378 -2.81 1.45 15.69
CA LEU A 378 -3.27 2.83 15.80
C LEU A 378 -3.41 3.30 17.25
N LYS A 379 -4.07 2.52 18.12
CA LYS A 379 -4.20 2.88 19.54
C LYS A 379 -2.84 3.13 20.19
N HIS A 380 -1.88 2.25 19.89
CA HIS A 380 -0.53 2.36 20.45
C HIS A 380 0.17 3.63 19.97
N TYR A 381 -0.01 4.00 18.70
CA TYR A 381 0.55 5.23 18.14
C TYR A 381 -0.10 6.48 18.76
N LEU A 382 -1.42 6.50 18.90
CA LEU A 382 -2.14 7.61 19.53
C LEU A 382 -1.70 7.85 20.99
N ASP A 383 -1.40 6.77 21.73
CA ASP A 383 -0.97 6.86 23.13
C ASP A 383 0.49 7.32 23.31
N ARG A 384 1.33 7.22 22.26
CA ARG A 384 2.81 7.30 22.39
C ARG A 384 3.48 8.33 21.49
N LEU A 385 2.85 8.73 20.39
CA LEU A 385 3.42 9.68 19.43
C LEU A 385 2.79 11.06 19.59
N PRO A 386 3.50 12.13 19.22
CA PRO A 386 2.89 13.44 19.02
C PRO A 386 1.80 13.33 17.95
N THR A 387 0.72 14.10 18.08
CA THR A 387 -0.37 14.09 17.10
C THR A 387 0.13 14.56 15.72
N PRO A 388 0.10 13.72 14.68
CA PRO A 388 0.37 14.17 13.31
C PRO A 388 -0.83 14.94 12.75
N ASP A 389 -0.71 15.53 11.56
CA ASP A 389 -1.87 16.11 10.86
C ASP A 389 -2.88 15.05 10.43
N GLY A 390 -2.40 13.82 10.23
CA GLY A 390 -3.25 12.70 9.84
C GLY A 390 -2.61 11.33 9.94
N TYR A 391 -3.45 10.32 9.79
CA TYR A 391 -3.03 8.94 9.59
C TYR A 391 -3.46 8.44 8.21
N MET A 392 -2.62 7.61 7.60
CA MET A 392 -2.94 6.90 6.37
C MET A 392 -3.18 5.41 6.67
N MET A 393 -4.25 4.85 6.12
CA MET A 393 -4.70 3.49 6.40
C MET A 393 -5.25 2.83 5.13
N CYS A 394 -5.25 1.50 5.07
CA CYS A 394 -5.89 0.76 3.98
C CYS A 394 -7.42 1.01 3.96
N THR A 395 -8.02 1.02 2.77
CA THR A 395 -9.45 1.32 2.55
C THR A 395 -10.38 0.57 3.51
N ALA A 396 -10.31 -0.75 3.59
CA ALA A 396 -11.20 -1.54 4.44
C ALA A 396 -11.00 -1.29 5.94
N GLU A 397 -9.79 -0.95 6.39
CA GLU A 397 -9.57 -0.59 7.81
C GLU A 397 -10.21 0.77 8.11
N LEU A 398 -10.03 1.73 7.21
CA LEU A 398 -10.58 3.07 7.35
C LEU A 398 -12.11 3.08 7.25
N GLU A 399 -12.68 2.33 6.30
CA GLU A 399 -14.13 2.12 6.16
C GLU A 399 -14.74 1.59 7.46
N ARG A 400 -14.16 0.53 8.04
CA ARG A 400 -14.65 -0.02 9.32
C ARG A 400 -14.67 1.03 10.41
N MET A 401 -13.61 1.81 10.52
CA MET A 401 -13.55 2.90 11.48
C MET A 401 -14.67 3.92 11.22
N ILE A 402 -14.89 4.32 9.96
CA ILE A 402 -15.90 5.32 9.57
C ILE A 402 -17.30 4.84 9.95
N LEU A 403 -17.59 3.57 9.68
CA LEU A 403 -18.88 2.97 9.96
C LEU A 403 -19.11 2.72 11.46
N GLN A 404 -18.07 2.39 12.23
CA GLN A 404 -18.13 2.17 13.68
C GLN A 404 -18.23 3.46 14.51
N SER A 405 -17.95 4.62 13.91
CA SER A 405 -18.05 5.93 14.58
C SER A 405 -19.45 6.54 14.49
N ARG A 406 -20.44 5.78 14.01
CA ARG A 406 -21.87 6.11 14.00
C ARG A 406 -22.57 5.42 15.16
#